data_AF-A0A7K1U567-F1
#
_entry.id   AF-A0A7K1U567-F1
#
_cell.length_a   1.000
_cell.length_b   1.000
_cell.length_c   1.000
_cell.angle_alpha   90.00
_cell.angle_beta   90.00
_cell.angle_gamma   90.00
#
_symmetry.space_group_name_H-M   'P 1'
#
loop_
_entity.id
_entity.type
_entity.pdbx_description
1 polymer ?
#
loop_
_entity_poly.entity_id
_entity_poly.type
_entity_poly.pdbx_seq_one_letter_code
_entity_poly.pdbx_strand_id
1 'polypeptide(L)'
;MIKGTQADRVIEVLKRIPKRLRRLVEEVTLDMAASMNSTVQRCFPNAHRVIDRFHVQKLAFEAVQEIRIHHRWQALEEENTAMDQAKRQGHAYQPKILPNGDSCKQ
;
A
#
# COMPACT_ATOMS: atom_id res chain seq x y z
N MET A 1 -8.70 -8.91 27.11
CA MET A 1 -8.61 -8.41 25.72
C MET A 1 -7.85 -7.08 25.77
N ILE A 2 -6.67 -6.96 25.13
CA ILE A 2 -5.90 -5.70 25.14
C ILE A 2 -6.41 -4.82 23.99
N LYS A 3 -6.79 -3.57 24.29
CA LYS A 3 -7.09 -2.54 23.28
C LYS A 3 -5.83 -1.69 23.07
N GLY A 4 -5.24 -1.75 21.87
CA GLY A 4 -4.12 -0.91 21.43
C GLY A 4 -2.81 -1.65 21.16
N THR A 5 -2.00 -1.08 20.25
CA THR A 5 -0.71 -1.59 19.73
C THR A 5 0.51 -1.01 20.44
N GLN A 6 0.39 -0.60 21.70
CA GLN A 6 1.57 -0.18 22.46
C GLN A 6 2.48 -1.39 22.67
N ALA A 7 3.63 -1.39 22.01
CA ALA A 7 4.57 -2.51 21.96
C ALA A 7 4.86 -3.08 23.35
N ASP A 8 5.04 -2.21 24.36
CA ASP A 8 5.36 -2.63 25.72
C ASP A 8 4.26 -3.46 26.38
N ARG A 9 2.97 -3.14 26.17
CA ARG A 9 1.84 -3.95 26.68
C ARG A 9 1.78 -5.33 26.04
N VAL A 10 2.04 -5.40 24.74
CA VAL A 10 2.07 -6.68 24.01
C VAL A 10 3.25 -7.52 24.49
N ILE A 11 4.41 -6.89 24.68
CA ILE A 11 5.61 -7.54 25.23
C ILE A 11 5.33 -8.11 26.62
N GLU A 12 4.70 -7.35 27.52
CA GLU A 12 4.35 -7.82 28.86
C GLU A 12 3.50 -9.09 28.84
N VAL A 13 2.49 -9.14 27.97
CA VAL A 13 1.61 -10.30 27.86
C VAL A 13 2.33 -11.49 27.24
N LEU A 14 3.09 -11.28 26.16
CA LEU A 14 3.86 -12.35 25.53
C LEU A 14 4.96 -12.91 26.45
N LYS A 15 5.55 -12.08 27.31
CA LYS A 15 6.56 -12.52 28.30
C LYS A 15 5.99 -13.42 29.39
N ARG A 16 4.66 -13.50 29.57
CA ARG A 16 4.03 -14.51 30.42
C ARG A 16 4.27 -15.93 29.90
N ILE A 17 4.56 -16.09 28.61
CA ILE A 17 5.01 -17.35 28.03
C ILE A 17 6.47 -17.59 28.45
N PRO A 18 6.80 -18.76 29.03
CA PRO A 18 8.16 -19.09 29.43
C PRO A 18 9.16 -18.91 28.28
N LYS A 19 10.34 -18.35 28.60
CA LYS A 19 11.39 -18.07 27.61
C LYS A 19 11.80 -19.31 26.81
N ARG A 20 11.78 -20.50 27.43
CA ARG A 20 12.07 -21.78 26.77
C ARG A 20 11.13 -22.02 25.59
N LEU A 21 9.83 -21.81 25.77
CA LEU A 21 8.83 -22.00 24.72
C LEU A 21 8.92 -20.92 23.64
N ARG A 22 9.16 -19.67 24.04
CA ARG A 22 9.31 -18.56 23.07
C ARG A 22 10.52 -18.74 22.13
N ARG A 23 11.54 -19.46 22.56
CA ARG A 23 12.71 -19.80 21.73
C ARG A 23 12.44 -20.92 20.71
N LEU A 24 11.33 -21.64 20.85
CA LEU A 24 10.92 -22.69 19.92
C LEU A 24 10.12 -22.14 18.73
N VAL A 25 9.74 -20.86 18.77
CA VAL A 25 9.05 -20.23 17.64
C VAL A 25 10.04 -20.08 16.49
N GLU A 26 9.73 -20.70 15.36
CA GLU A 26 10.57 -20.71 14.17
C GLU A 26 10.34 -19.50 13.27
N GLU A 27 9.09 -19.06 13.15
CA GLU A 27 8.72 -17.94 12.29
C GLU A 27 7.58 -17.11 12.91
N VAL A 28 7.64 -15.81 12.68
CA VAL A 28 6.55 -14.88 12.94
C VAL A 28 6.32 -14.03 11.69
N THR A 29 5.11 -14.10 11.17
CA THR A 29 4.62 -13.16 10.15
C THR A 29 4.09 -11.90 10.84
N LEU A 30 4.49 -10.71 10.38
CA LEU A 30 4.15 -9.44 10.99
C LEU A 30 3.90 -8.34 9.96
N ASP A 31 3.23 -7.28 10.40
CA ASP A 31 3.12 -6.04 9.63
C ASP A 31 4.48 -5.34 9.49
N MET A 32 4.50 -4.28 8.67
CA MET A 32 5.71 -3.48 8.43
C MET A 32 5.97 -2.45 9.55
N ALA A 33 5.19 -2.41 10.62
CA ALA A 33 5.37 -1.43 11.69
C ALA A 33 6.61 -1.74 12.54
N ALA A 34 7.37 -0.70 12.87
CA ALA A 34 8.56 -0.81 13.72
C ALA A 34 8.23 -1.36 15.13
N SER A 35 7.04 -1.07 15.65
CA SER A 35 6.55 -1.57 16.93
C SER A 35 6.35 -3.10 16.94
N MET A 36 5.85 -3.69 15.85
CA MET A 36 5.72 -5.15 15.74
C MET A 36 7.08 -5.80 15.60
N ASN A 37 7.97 -5.24 14.78
CA ASN A 37 9.34 -5.73 14.62
C ASN A 37 10.09 -5.79 15.96
N SER A 38 10.04 -4.71 16.74
CA SER A 38 10.68 -4.65 18.06
C SER A 38 10.03 -5.59 19.08
N THR A 39 8.71 -5.75 19.04
CA THR A 39 7.98 -6.69 19.89
C THR A 39 8.42 -8.13 19.64
N VAL A 40 8.44 -8.55 18.37
CA VAL A 40 8.84 -9.90 17.97
C VAL A 40 10.30 -10.16 18.33
N GLN A 41 11.21 -9.21 18.09
CA GLN A 41 12.62 -9.37 18.43
C GLN A 41 12.85 -9.57 19.94
N ARG A 42 12.06 -8.91 20.79
CA ARG A 42 12.16 -9.04 22.26
C ARG A 42 11.49 -10.32 22.78
N CYS A 43 10.41 -10.76 22.15
CA CYS A 43 9.61 -11.89 22.63
C CYS A 43 10.02 -13.23 22.00
N PHE A 44 10.36 -13.27 20.72
CA PHE A 44 10.68 -14.48 19.96
C PHE A 44 12.05 -14.33 19.29
N PRO A 45 13.15 -14.32 20.07
CA PRO A 45 14.47 -13.90 19.59
C PRO A 45 15.08 -14.83 18.52
N ASN A 46 14.58 -16.07 18.42
CA ASN A 46 15.06 -17.07 17.47
C ASN A 46 14.17 -17.17 16.22
N ALA A 47 13.02 -16.50 16.21
CA ALA A 47 12.08 -16.63 15.12
C ALA A 47 12.55 -15.83 13.89
N HIS A 48 12.42 -16.44 12.72
CA HIS A 48 12.47 -15.75 11.45
C HIS A 48 11.31 -14.76 11.35
N ARG A 49 11.60 -13.55 10.87
CA ARG A 49 10.63 -12.44 10.80
C ARG A 49 10.23 -12.24 9.35
N VAL A 50 9.01 -12.56 9.01
CA VAL A 50 8.48 -12.45 7.64
C VAL A 50 7.47 -11.32 7.58
N ILE A 51 7.61 -10.45 6.59
CA ILE A 51 6.62 -9.40 6.35
C ILE A 51 5.38 -10.00 5.71
N ASP A 52 4.21 -9.68 6.24
CA ASP A 52 2.94 -10.09 5.63
C ASP A 52 2.83 -9.54 4.20
N ARG A 53 2.61 -10.46 3.26
CA ARG A 53 2.49 -10.18 1.83
C ARG A 53 1.42 -9.14 1.51
N PHE A 54 0.34 -9.04 2.30
CA PHE A 54 -0.73 -8.08 2.03
C PHE A 54 -0.24 -6.63 2.14
N HIS A 55 0.67 -6.33 3.06
CA HIS A 55 1.23 -4.98 3.19
C HIS A 55 2.14 -4.63 2.02
N VAL A 56 2.97 -5.58 1.58
CA VAL A 56 3.85 -5.39 0.41
C VAL A 56 3.03 -5.21 -0.87
N GLN A 57 2.01 -6.03 -1.07
CA GLN A 57 1.11 -5.93 -2.22
C GLN A 57 0.34 -4.60 -2.22
N LYS A 58 -0.13 -4.15 -1.07
CA LYS A 58 -0.78 -2.84 -0.93
C LYS A 58 0.17 -1.70 -1.30
N LEU A 59 1.40 -1.71 -0.79
CA LEU A 59 2.41 -0.69 -1.09
C LEU A 59 2.73 -0.64 -2.59
N ALA A 60 2.92 -1.80 -3.22
CA ALA A 60 3.18 -1.89 -4.66
C ALA A 60 1.98 -1.40 -5.47
N PHE A 61 0.77 -1.77 -5.06
CA PHE A 61 -0.46 -1.31 -5.71
C PHE A 61 -0.59 0.21 -5.62
N GLU A 62 -0.46 0.79 -4.43
CA GLU A 62 -0.51 2.24 -4.19
C GLU A 62 0.47 3.00 -5.09
N ALA A 63 1.73 2.54 -5.20
CA ALA A 63 2.71 3.15 -6.09
C ALA A 63 2.28 3.14 -7.57
N VAL A 64 1.73 2.03 -8.06
CA VAL A 64 1.21 1.95 -9.44
C VAL A 64 -0.03 2.82 -9.61
N GLN A 65 -0.90 2.91 -8.58
CA GLN A 65 -2.07 3.79 -8.62
C GLN A 65 -1.68 5.26 -8.71
N GLU A 66 -0.67 5.70 -7.97
CA GLU A 66 -0.17 7.08 -8.02
C GLU A 66 0.27 7.47 -9.44
N ILE A 67 1.06 6.60 -10.08
CA ILE A 67 1.50 6.79 -11.47
C ILE A 67 0.29 6.84 -12.42
N ARG A 68 -0.67 5.92 -12.28
CA ARG A 68 -1.87 5.91 -13.12
C ARG A 68 -2.69 7.18 -12.93
N ILE A 69 -2.88 7.65 -11.69
CA ILE A 69 -3.60 8.88 -11.39
C ILE A 69 -2.89 10.07 -12.03
N HIS A 70 -1.57 10.14 -11.96
CA HIS A 70 -0.78 11.19 -12.60
C HIS A 70 -1.02 11.25 -14.12
N HIS A 71 -0.90 10.12 -14.82
CA HIS A 71 -1.18 10.07 -16.27
C HIS A 71 -2.62 10.41 -16.61
N ARG A 72 -3.58 9.99 -15.78
CA ARG A 72 -4.98 10.34 -15.96
C ARG A 72 -5.20 11.86 -15.85
N TRP A 73 -4.54 12.53 -14.91
CA TRP A 73 -4.58 13.99 -14.81
C TRP A 73 -4.00 14.67 -16.06
N GLN A 74 -2.89 14.17 -16.59
CA GLN A 74 -2.31 14.69 -17.84
C GLN A 74 -3.29 14.54 -19.01
N ALA A 75 -3.91 13.37 -19.18
CA ALA A 75 -4.89 13.14 -20.24
C ALA A 75 -6.12 14.05 -20.12
N LEU A 76 -6.57 14.33 -18.88
CA LEU A 76 -7.67 15.28 -18.62
C LEU A 76 -7.28 16.72 -19.00
N GLU A 77 -6.06 17.15 -18.69
CA GLU A 77 -5.57 18.49 -19.01
C GLU A 77 -5.42 18.69 -20.53
N GLU A 78 -4.89 17.68 -21.22
CA GLU A 78 -4.80 17.66 -22.69
C GLU A 78 -6.18 17.72 -23.34
N GLU A 79 -7.15 16.94 -22.83
CA GLU A 79 -8.54 16.95 -23.29
C GLU A 79 -9.16 18.34 -23.09
N ASN A 80 -8.99 18.96 -21.90
CA ASN A 80 -9.48 20.30 -21.62
C ASN A 80 -8.91 21.35 -22.59
N THR A 81 -7.59 21.30 -22.81
CA THR A 81 -6.92 22.19 -23.75
C THR A 81 -7.47 22.03 -25.17
N ALA A 82 -7.65 20.79 -25.62
CA ALA A 82 -8.19 20.50 -26.95
C ALA A 82 -9.66 20.93 -27.09
N MET A 83 -10.48 20.76 -26.04
CA MET A 83 -11.86 21.25 -26.01
C MET A 83 -11.91 22.78 -26.13
N ASP A 84 -11.05 23.49 -25.42
CA ASP A 84 -11.01 24.95 -25.48
C ASP A 84 -10.50 25.47 -26.83
N GLN A 85 -9.54 24.77 -27.45
CA GLN A 85 -9.11 25.06 -28.82
C GLN A 85 -10.25 24.85 -29.83
N ALA A 86 -10.97 23.72 -29.75
CA ALA A 86 -12.09 23.42 -30.64
C ALA A 86 -13.21 24.47 -30.52
N LYS A 87 -13.53 24.89 -29.29
CA LYS A 87 -14.48 25.99 -29.03
C LYS A 87 -14.01 27.30 -29.68
N ARG A 88 -12.73 27.67 -29.53
CA ARG A 88 -12.16 28.88 -30.15
C ARG A 88 -12.20 28.83 -31.68
N GLN A 89 -12.06 27.64 -32.26
CA GLN A 89 -12.09 27.42 -33.71
C GLN A 89 -13.52 27.20 -34.25
N GLY A 90 -14.54 27.18 -33.38
CA GLY A 90 -15.95 27.06 -33.77
C GLY A 90 -16.39 25.66 -34.20
N HIS A 91 -15.64 24.60 -33.86
CA HIS A 91 -16.02 23.23 -34.15
C HIS A 91 -16.19 22.39 -32.87
N ALA A 92 -16.91 21.28 -32.98
CA ALA A 92 -17.07 20.34 -31.87
C ALA A 92 -15.75 19.58 -31.61
N TYR A 93 -15.44 19.35 -30.33
CA TYR A 93 -14.34 18.48 -29.92
C TYR A 93 -14.69 17.02 -30.20
N GLN A 94 -13.72 16.26 -30.72
CA GLN A 94 -13.83 14.82 -30.90
C GLN A 94 -12.71 14.13 -30.09
N PRO A 95 -13.05 13.26 -29.12
CA PRO A 95 -12.06 12.58 -28.29
C PRO A 95 -11.27 11.55 -29.09
N LYS A 96 -9.99 11.41 -28.76
CA LYS A 96 -9.16 10.32 -29.27
C LYS A 96 -9.58 9.03 -28.57
N ILE A 97 -9.96 8.03 -29.36
CA ILE A 97 -10.30 6.69 -28.89
C ILE A 97 -9.12 5.75 -29.16
N LEU A 98 -8.76 4.96 -28.15
CA LEU A 98 -7.69 3.97 -28.19
C LEU A 98 -8.19 2.65 -28.81
N PRO A 99 -7.29 1.74 -29.22
CA PRO A 99 -7.68 0.46 -29.84
C PRO A 99 -8.59 -0.42 -28.98
N ASN A 100 -8.58 -0.23 -27.65
CA ASN A 100 -9.45 -0.92 -26.70
C ASN A 100 -10.83 -0.27 -26.54
N GLY A 101 -11.13 0.81 -27.27
CA GLY A 101 -12.41 1.53 -27.21
C GLY A 101 -12.49 2.61 -26.12
N ASP A 102 -11.45 2.74 -25.31
CA ASP A 102 -11.39 3.74 -24.23
C ASP A 102 -10.90 5.10 -24.75
N SER A 103 -11.30 6.17 -24.07
CA SER A 103 -10.66 7.48 -24.18
C SER A 103 -9.35 7.50 -23.41
N CYS A 104 -8.42 8.41 -23.74
CA CYS A 104 -7.11 8.49 -23.08
C CYS A 104 -7.14 8.69 -21.54
N LYS A 105 -8.28 9.10 -20.96
CA LYS A 105 -8.46 9.36 -19.51
C LYS A 105 -9.04 8.18 -18.72
N GLN A 106 -9.44 7.11 -19.41
CA GLN A 106 -9.98 5.88 -18.80
C GLN A 106 -8.84 4.91 -18.50
#